data_AF-A0A1S8WSS4-F1
#
_entry.id   AF-A0A1S8WSS4-F1
#
_cell.length_a   1.000
_cell.length_b   1.000
_cell.length_c   1.000
_cell.angle_alpha   90.00
_cell.angle_beta   90.00
_cell.angle_gamma   90.00
#
_symmetry.space_group_name_H-M   'P 1'
#
loop_
_entity.id
_entity.type
_entity.pdbx_description
1 polymer ?
#
loop_
_entity_poly.entity_id
_entity_poly.type
_entity_poly.pdbx_seq_one_letter_code
_entity_poly.pdbx_strand_id
1 'polypeptide(L)'
;TSHPKGILSNQYLVTFFKTFRPECTFEDKNEFLDIVYWLRQVFAVIIGIVWGLIPLKGVFAIILFFFVNILAVYLYAALFQRVDEDEYGGFVEIVKEGLMTAFSCFMVSWIVVYDYGLSTCGLPSHPVLLTSATRIRAGFTGNSKAVDGSTCTAVVDELDRNGLFFELCSVCGRHPGTLHQPEPLRQGCIFRFIIGHSPDMLDQQACSAFPNTRSMLESVLIGSVEGDTFRLKVTLLEHSRPSEDSSSSGACANFDLTIRMLHVHSPPACSHNQSTEQNADDPLSNPTSDWNPDLARFWYYRACYLKQRGNWLIQKHSERQGTDHTTNSSGVWASAFKCYSRGLQLATLARKAYETCAITDTLDRNTSFVAALCPQTALKEGGDGDAVLNLDHPEGLCIDTFESDGQAVERLEFSLLLNLALCQLKAGSAYSAAHNCTRALRMDPGWVKLAQSETYPNGSVGMALDAPSALSNQDIAKTLYRRAQSYVAVSKWEEAVSDLELAIRLQKDDSAKTGLALSEALLSHARQKMSQDDAKLAERLRNRR
;
A
#
# COMPACT_ATOMS: atom_id res chain seq x y z
N THR A 1 51.70 11.50 -53.07
CA THR A 1 50.44 10.81 -53.42
C THR A 1 49.86 10.21 -52.15
N SER A 2 48.94 10.93 -51.53
CA SER A 2 48.29 10.56 -50.26
C SER A 2 46.98 9.80 -50.53
N HIS A 3 46.91 8.53 -50.14
CA HIS A 3 45.65 7.79 -50.04
C HIS A 3 45.15 7.79 -48.58
N PRO A 4 43.83 7.96 -48.34
CA PRO A 4 43.25 7.99 -47.00
C PRO A 4 43.01 6.56 -46.50
N LYS A 5 43.44 6.22 -45.27
CA LYS A 5 43.01 5.01 -44.57
C LYS A 5 42.13 5.43 -43.40
N GLY A 6 40.82 5.37 -43.64
CA GLY A 6 39.79 5.76 -42.70
C GLY A 6 39.51 4.69 -41.63
N ILE A 7 39.02 5.17 -40.48
CA ILE A 7 37.86 4.69 -39.69
C ILE A 7 37.50 3.19 -39.82
N LEU A 8 38.46 2.28 -39.73
CA LEU A 8 38.25 0.82 -39.71
C LEU A 8 39.41 0.15 -38.97
N SER A 9 39.54 0.42 -37.67
CA SER A 9 40.37 -0.40 -36.78
C SER A 9 39.87 -0.35 -35.34
N ASN A 10 38.56 -0.45 -35.14
CA ASN A 10 38.04 -0.71 -33.80
C ASN A 10 37.82 -2.21 -33.68
N GLN A 11 38.74 -2.92 -33.02
CA GLN A 11 38.72 -4.37 -32.85
C GLN A 11 37.35 -4.86 -32.36
N TYR A 12 36.70 -4.08 -31.49
CA TYR A 12 35.34 -4.32 -30.99
C TYR A 12 34.24 -4.32 -32.07
N LEU A 13 34.33 -3.47 -33.11
CA LEU A 13 33.34 -3.46 -34.19
C LEU A 13 33.50 -4.69 -35.10
N VAL A 14 34.73 -5.13 -35.32
CA VAL A 14 35.01 -6.34 -36.11
C VAL A 14 34.49 -7.57 -35.38
N THR A 15 34.75 -7.70 -34.07
CA THR A 15 34.20 -8.77 -33.22
C THR A 15 32.66 -8.72 -33.16
N PHE A 16 32.06 -7.52 -33.08
CA PHE A 16 30.61 -7.37 -33.11
C PHE A 16 29.96 -7.81 -34.44
N PHE A 17 30.62 -7.57 -35.59
CA PHE A 17 30.14 -8.08 -36.87
C PHE A 17 30.40 -9.59 -37.06
N LYS A 18 31.39 -10.18 -36.37
CA LYS A 18 31.58 -11.65 -36.33
C LYS A 18 30.39 -12.35 -35.65
N THR A 19 29.76 -11.72 -34.65
CA THR A 19 28.57 -12.24 -33.93
C THR A 19 27.40 -12.64 -34.84
N PHE A 20 27.23 -11.97 -35.98
CA PHE A 20 26.12 -12.22 -36.91
C PHE A 20 26.48 -13.20 -38.04
N ARG A 21 27.68 -13.76 -38.04
CA ARG A 21 28.08 -14.80 -38.98
C ARG A 21 27.85 -16.18 -38.35
N PRO A 22 27.14 -17.09 -39.04
CA PRO A 22 26.97 -18.46 -38.58
C PRO A 22 28.31 -19.20 -38.65
N GLU A 23 28.53 -20.15 -37.72
CA GLU A 23 29.70 -21.04 -37.67
C GLU A 23 31.06 -20.31 -37.67
N CYS A 24 31.20 -19.29 -36.81
CA CYS A 24 32.47 -18.59 -36.66
C CYS A 24 33.42 -19.31 -35.70
N THR A 25 34.71 -19.36 -36.07
CA THR A 25 35.78 -19.79 -35.17
C THR A 25 36.17 -18.63 -34.25
N PHE A 26 36.04 -18.83 -32.94
CA PHE A 26 36.49 -17.88 -31.92
C PHE A 26 37.95 -18.14 -31.56
N GLU A 27 38.75 -17.10 -31.36
CA GLU A 27 40.19 -17.26 -31.09
C GLU A 27 40.44 -17.77 -29.67
N ASP A 28 39.60 -17.37 -28.71
CA ASP A 28 39.67 -17.78 -27.30
C ASP A 28 38.27 -17.90 -26.66
N LYS A 29 38.15 -18.74 -25.62
CA LYS A 29 36.93 -18.93 -24.81
C LYS A 29 36.30 -17.62 -24.33
N ASN A 30 37.12 -16.65 -23.94
CA ASN A 30 36.67 -15.36 -23.43
C ASN A 30 36.02 -14.49 -24.52
N GLU A 31 36.47 -14.58 -25.79
CA GLU A 31 35.88 -13.83 -26.91
C GLU A 31 34.43 -14.27 -27.15
N PHE A 32 34.16 -15.58 -27.08
CA PHE A 32 32.81 -16.13 -27.20
C PHE A 32 31.91 -15.73 -26.02
N LEU A 33 32.41 -15.83 -24.79
CA LEU A 33 31.68 -15.46 -23.58
C LEU A 33 31.32 -13.95 -23.57
N ASP A 34 32.23 -13.08 -24.02
CA ASP A 34 31.97 -11.64 -24.18
C ASP A 34 30.87 -11.37 -25.22
N ILE A 35 30.85 -12.11 -26.32
CA ILE A 35 29.80 -11.99 -27.34
C ILE A 35 28.44 -12.42 -26.78
N VAL A 36 28.39 -13.55 -26.08
CA VAL A 36 27.17 -14.06 -25.44
C VAL A 36 26.68 -13.08 -24.37
N TYR A 37 27.58 -12.48 -23.60
CA TYR A 37 27.28 -11.41 -22.66
C TYR A 37 26.54 -10.28 -23.39
N TRP A 38 27.20 -9.57 -24.32
CA TRP A 38 26.67 -8.37 -24.98
C TRP A 38 25.36 -8.61 -25.74
N LEU A 39 25.25 -9.73 -26.45
CA LEU A 39 24.03 -10.10 -27.17
C LEU A 39 22.85 -10.28 -26.21
N ARG A 40 23.10 -10.88 -25.04
CA ARG A 40 22.07 -11.11 -24.02
C ARG A 40 21.55 -9.81 -23.42
N GLN A 41 22.39 -8.80 -23.18
CA GLN A 41 21.89 -7.52 -22.65
C GLN A 41 21.00 -6.78 -23.65
N VAL A 42 21.38 -6.76 -24.93
CA VAL A 42 20.54 -6.16 -25.98
C VAL A 42 19.18 -6.86 -26.06
N PHE A 43 19.19 -8.19 -26.04
CA PHE A 43 17.97 -9.00 -26.03
C PHE A 43 17.09 -8.74 -24.80
N ALA A 44 17.70 -8.61 -23.61
CA ALA A 44 16.99 -8.33 -22.37
C ALA A 44 16.30 -6.97 -22.37
N VAL A 45 16.94 -5.94 -22.94
CA VAL A 45 16.32 -4.61 -23.13
C VAL A 45 15.11 -4.70 -24.05
N ILE A 46 15.23 -5.39 -25.20
CA ILE A 46 14.14 -5.57 -26.15
C ILE A 46 12.93 -6.28 -25.50
N ILE A 47 13.18 -7.38 -24.78
CA ILE A 47 12.12 -8.10 -24.05
C ILE A 47 11.48 -7.19 -23.00
N GLY A 48 12.28 -6.44 -22.24
CA GLY A 48 11.76 -5.51 -21.23
C GLY A 48 10.80 -4.49 -21.83
N ILE A 49 11.15 -3.92 -22.99
CA ILE A 49 10.27 -3.00 -23.72
C ILE A 49 8.97 -3.70 -24.13
N VAL A 50 9.04 -4.87 -24.75
CA VAL A 50 7.85 -5.60 -25.22
C VAL A 50 6.94 -6.00 -24.06
N TRP A 51 7.50 -6.44 -22.93
CA TRP A 51 6.73 -6.88 -21.75
C TRP A 51 6.10 -5.68 -21.04
N GLY A 52 6.76 -4.52 -21.10
CA GLY A 52 6.21 -3.25 -20.61
C GLY A 52 4.99 -2.80 -21.40
N LEU A 53 4.96 -3.08 -22.71
CA LEU A 53 3.82 -2.76 -23.59
C LEU A 53 2.63 -3.74 -23.45
N ILE A 54 2.86 -4.99 -23.04
CA ILE A 54 1.83 -6.07 -22.95
C ILE A 54 1.25 -6.21 -21.50
N PRO A 55 1.19 -5.11 -20.74
CA PRO A 55 1.18 -5.04 -19.27
C PRO A 55 1.23 -6.37 -18.50
N LEU A 56 2.30 -7.14 -18.68
CA LEU A 56 2.50 -8.39 -17.92
C LEU A 56 2.86 -8.03 -16.47
N LYS A 57 2.30 -8.75 -15.48
CA LYS A 57 2.43 -8.42 -14.05
C LYS A 57 3.00 -9.56 -13.22
N GLY A 58 3.73 -9.19 -12.17
CA GLY A 58 4.15 -10.07 -11.09
C GLY A 58 5.19 -11.11 -11.47
N VAL A 59 5.28 -12.16 -10.64
CA VAL A 59 6.31 -13.22 -10.73
C VAL A 59 6.28 -13.96 -12.08
N PHE A 60 5.12 -14.04 -12.73
CA PHE A 60 4.97 -14.70 -14.03
C PHE A 60 5.88 -14.08 -15.10
N ALA A 61 5.96 -12.74 -15.17
CA ALA A 61 6.81 -12.04 -16.13
C ALA A 61 8.30 -12.33 -15.91
N ILE A 62 8.71 -12.44 -14.64
CA ILE A 62 10.10 -12.75 -14.24
C ILE A 62 10.46 -14.18 -14.64
N ILE A 63 9.60 -15.16 -14.33
CA ILE A 63 9.82 -16.57 -14.72
C ILE A 63 9.90 -16.69 -16.25
N LEU A 64 9.01 -16.00 -16.96
CA LEU A 64 8.98 -16.01 -18.42
C LEU A 64 10.25 -15.41 -19.02
N PHE A 65 10.78 -14.33 -18.43
CA PHE A 65 12.07 -13.76 -18.84
C PHE A 65 13.20 -14.79 -18.73
N PHE A 66 13.34 -15.47 -17.59
CA PHE A 66 14.40 -16.47 -17.41
C PHE A 66 14.27 -17.61 -18.43
N PHE A 67 13.05 -18.10 -18.67
CA PHE A 67 12.81 -19.16 -19.65
C PHE A 67 13.21 -18.74 -21.08
N VAL A 68 12.72 -17.59 -21.55
CA VAL A 68 13.01 -17.07 -22.89
C VAL A 68 14.50 -16.74 -23.04
N ASN A 69 15.13 -16.19 -21.99
CA ASN A 69 16.54 -15.83 -22.00
C ASN A 69 17.47 -17.05 -22.09
N ILE A 70 17.20 -18.09 -21.29
CA ILE A 70 17.95 -19.36 -21.35
C ILE A 70 17.77 -20.02 -22.72
N LEU A 71 16.53 -20.06 -23.23
CA LEU A 71 16.23 -20.64 -24.53
C LEU A 71 16.94 -19.89 -25.67
N ALA A 72 16.95 -18.55 -25.65
CA ALA A 72 17.62 -17.76 -26.68
C ALA A 72 19.14 -18.02 -26.71
N VAL A 73 19.78 -18.12 -25.54
CA VAL A 73 21.22 -18.43 -25.44
C VAL A 73 21.51 -19.85 -25.91
N TYR A 74 20.63 -20.81 -25.57
CA TYR A 74 20.73 -22.18 -26.08
C TYR A 74 20.67 -22.23 -27.61
N LEU A 75 19.67 -21.59 -28.21
CA LEU A 75 19.52 -21.55 -29.66
C LEU A 75 20.72 -20.87 -30.33
N TYR A 76 21.26 -19.82 -29.72
CA TYR A 76 22.43 -19.11 -30.24
C TYR A 76 23.70 -19.98 -30.18
N ALA A 77 24.00 -20.59 -29.04
CA ALA A 77 25.21 -21.40 -28.86
C ALA A 77 25.15 -22.74 -29.64
N ALA A 78 24.04 -23.48 -29.50
CA ALA A 78 23.92 -24.84 -30.03
C ALA A 78 23.50 -24.88 -31.50
N LEU A 79 22.60 -24.00 -31.96
CA LEU A 79 22.06 -24.06 -33.32
C LEU A 79 22.70 -23.04 -34.27
N PHE A 80 23.00 -21.82 -33.80
CA PHE A 80 23.52 -20.76 -34.66
C PHE A 80 25.05 -20.77 -34.77
N GLN A 81 25.76 -20.94 -33.65
CA GLN A 81 27.22 -21.04 -33.64
C GLN A 81 27.74 -22.50 -33.66
N ARG A 82 26.90 -23.50 -33.31
CA ARG A 82 27.24 -24.93 -33.27
C ARG A 82 28.51 -25.22 -32.46
N VAL A 83 28.63 -24.54 -31.33
CA VAL A 83 29.80 -24.65 -30.46
C VAL A 83 29.75 -25.97 -29.68
N ASP A 84 30.89 -26.64 -29.55
CA ASP A 84 31.03 -27.80 -28.66
C ASP A 84 31.06 -27.32 -27.20
N GLU A 85 30.06 -27.68 -26.42
CA GLU A 85 29.86 -27.16 -25.05
C GLU A 85 31.03 -27.54 -24.12
N ASP A 86 31.70 -28.67 -24.39
CA ASP A 86 32.81 -29.18 -23.58
C ASP A 86 34.08 -28.32 -23.72
N GLU A 87 34.26 -27.63 -24.84
CA GLU A 87 35.42 -26.74 -25.08
C GLU A 87 35.33 -25.44 -24.26
N TYR A 88 34.12 -25.05 -23.82
CA TYR A 88 33.86 -23.78 -23.14
C TYR A 88 33.54 -23.95 -21.65
N GLY A 89 33.84 -25.12 -21.07
CA GLY A 89 33.60 -25.42 -19.65
C GLY A 89 32.18 -25.91 -19.33
N GLY A 90 31.45 -26.34 -20.36
CA GLY A 90 30.10 -26.88 -20.27
C GLY A 90 29.02 -25.80 -20.42
N PHE A 91 27.82 -26.25 -20.78
CA PHE A 91 26.67 -25.38 -21.03
C PHE A 91 26.31 -24.45 -19.86
N VAL A 92 26.54 -24.90 -18.63
CA VAL A 92 26.23 -24.14 -17.42
C VAL A 92 27.04 -22.85 -17.32
N GLU A 93 28.28 -22.84 -17.82
CA GLU A 93 29.13 -21.64 -17.80
C GLU A 93 28.62 -20.60 -18.80
N ILE A 94 28.29 -21.03 -20.02
CA ILE A 94 27.69 -20.19 -21.07
C ILE A 94 26.34 -19.59 -20.62
N VAL A 95 25.51 -20.40 -19.94
CA VAL A 95 24.21 -19.94 -19.46
C VAL A 95 24.33 -18.91 -18.34
N LYS A 96 25.31 -19.07 -17.44
CA LYS A 96 25.53 -18.15 -16.31
C LYS A 96 26.10 -16.81 -16.78
N GLU A 97 26.87 -16.81 -17.86
CA GLU A 97 27.52 -15.61 -18.35
C GLU A 97 26.53 -14.48 -18.66
N GLY A 98 26.74 -13.33 -18.03
CA GLY A 98 25.89 -12.14 -18.16
C GLY A 98 24.46 -12.24 -17.63
N LEU A 99 24.01 -13.37 -17.06
CA LEU A 99 22.59 -13.57 -16.70
C LEU A 99 22.05 -12.52 -15.71
N MET A 100 22.78 -12.24 -14.63
CA MET A 100 22.35 -11.28 -13.61
C MET A 100 22.32 -9.85 -14.14
N THR A 101 23.28 -9.49 -15.00
CA THR A 101 23.32 -8.16 -15.63
C THR A 101 22.18 -7.98 -16.64
N ALA A 102 21.88 -9.01 -17.43
CA ALA A 102 20.75 -9.01 -18.36
C ALA A 102 19.41 -8.93 -17.60
N PHE A 103 19.28 -9.62 -16.47
CA PHE A 103 18.12 -9.50 -15.59
C PHE A 103 17.93 -8.05 -15.10
N SER A 104 18.99 -7.39 -14.66
CA SER A 104 18.93 -5.97 -14.26
C SER A 104 18.51 -5.06 -15.43
N CYS A 105 19.07 -5.25 -16.63
CA CYS A 105 18.70 -4.49 -17.83
C CYS A 105 17.23 -4.70 -18.23
N PHE A 106 16.74 -5.94 -18.15
CA PHE A 106 15.34 -6.27 -18.35
C PHE A 106 14.45 -5.56 -17.33
N MET A 107 14.78 -5.65 -16.03
CA MET A 107 14.00 -5.01 -14.96
C MET A 107 13.89 -3.50 -15.17
N VAL A 108 14.99 -2.81 -15.47
CA VAL A 108 14.99 -1.36 -15.71
C VAL A 108 14.13 -1.01 -16.93
N SER A 109 14.34 -1.70 -18.06
CA SER A 109 13.60 -1.42 -19.30
C SER A 109 12.11 -1.72 -19.16
N TRP A 110 11.78 -2.82 -18.47
CA TRP A 110 10.41 -3.24 -18.20
C TRP A 110 9.70 -2.26 -17.29
N ILE A 111 10.29 -1.87 -16.15
CA ILE A 111 9.68 -0.93 -15.21
C ILE A 111 9.46 0.43 -15.89
N VAL A 112 10.47 0.94 -16.60
CA VAL A 112 10.38 2.23 -17.29
C VAL A 112 9.27 2.18 -18.35
N VAL A 113 9.27 1.21 -19.26
CA VAL A 113 8.26 1.16 -20.32
C VAL A 113 6.86 0.85 -19.79
N TYR A 114 6.75 0.03 -18.75
CA TYR A 114 5.48 -0.24 -18.10
C TYR A 114 4.88 1.04 -17.49
N ASP A 115 5.71 1.88 -16.85
CA ASP A 115 5.30 3.16 -16.25
C ASP A 115 4.90 4.20 -17.32
N TYR A 116 5.69 4.32 -18.40
CA TYR A 116 5.40 5.25 -19.51
C TYR A 116 4.26 4.78 -20.43
N GLY A 117 4.16 3.47 -20.72
CA GLY A 117 3.13 2.90 -21.59
C GLY A 117 1.72 3.04 -21.00
N LEU A 118 1.60 2.85 -19.68
CA LEU A 118 0.35 3.06 -18.96
C LEU A 118 -0.08 4.55 -18.94
N SER A 119 0.87 5.48 -19.06
CA SER A 119 0.61 6.93 -19.13
C SER A 119 -0.09 7.36 -20.44
N THR A 120 -0.09 6.53 -21.49
CA THR A 120 -0.69 6.86 -22.80
C THR A 120 -1.98 6.09 -23.11
N CYS A 121 -2.26 5.03 -22.36
CA CYS A 121 -3.41 4.15 -22.59
C CYS A 121 -4.06 3.76 -21.25
N GLY A 122 -4.77 4.70 -20.62
CA GLY A 122 -5.48 4.43 -19.37
C GLY A 122 -6.45 5.56 -19.04
N LEU A 123 -7.71 5.37 -19.41
CA LEU A 123 -8.85 6.19 -18.98
C LEU A 123 -8.81 6.45 -17.46
N PRO A 124 -8.76 7.71 -16.99
CA PRO A 124 -8.79 7.99 -15.57
C PRO A 124 -10.23 7.92 -15.03
N SER A 125 -10.44 7.04 -14.05
CA SER A 125 -11.51 7.19 -13.08
C SER A 125 -11.03 8.14 -11.96
N HIS A 126 -11.63 9.35 -11.91
CA HIS A 126 -11.56 10.44 -10.90
C HIS A 126 -10.85 11.75 -11.34
N PRO A 127 -11.31 12.94 -10.85
CA PRO A 127 -11.49 14.11 -11.72
C PRO A 127 -10.48 15.27 -11.55
N VAL A 128 -9.51 15.22 -10.63
CA VAL A 128 -8.59 16.35 -10.37
C VAL A 128 -7.18 16.04 -10.89
N LEU A 129 -6.70 16.85 -11.83
CA LEU A 129 -5.36 16.77 -12.40
C LEU A 129 -4.55 17.99 -11.95
N LEU A 130 -3.47 17.79 -11.21
CA LEU A 130 -2.48 18.84 -10.97
C LEU A 130 -1.64 19.01 -12.24
N THR A 131 -1.81 20.12 -12.94
CA THR A 131 -1.12 20.36 -14.22
C THR A 131 0.23 21.04 -14.04
N SER A 132 0.41 21.80 -12.95
CA SER A 132 1.71 22.40 -12.60
C SER A 132 1.76 22.73 -11.11
N ALA A 133 2.93 22.50 -10.50
CA ALA A 133 3.28 23.03 -9.18
C ALA A 133 4.64 23.71 -9.27
N THR A 134 4.70 25.00 -8.95
CA THR A 134 5.93 25.79 -9.05
C THR A 134 6.19 26.48 -7.72
N ARG A 135 7.37 26.22 -7.13
CA ARG A 135 7.83 26.97 -5.96
C ARG A 135 8.22 28.38 -6.40
N ILE A 136 7.47 29.37 -5.98
CA ILE A 136 7.66 30.78 -6.37
C ILE A 136 8.44 31.58 -5.33
N ARG A 137 8.47 31.13 -4.07
CA ARG A 137 9.28 31.72 -3.01
C ARG A 137 9.86 30.60 -2.14
N ALA A 138 11.15 30.66 -1.89
CA ALA A 138 11.83 29.80 -0.92
C ALA A 138 11.69 30.40 0.48
N GLY A 139 11.31 29.56 1.44
CA GLY A 139 11.28 29.84 2.86
C GLY A 139 12.67 29.87 3.49
N PHE A 140 12.71 30.08 4.81
CA PHE A 140 13.97 30.24 5.54
C PHE A 140 14.68 28.89 5.71
N THR A 141 15.92 28.80 5.23
CA THR A 141 16.77 27.61 5.40
C THR A 141 17.33 27.57 6.82
N GLY A 142 16.66 26.81 7.68
CA GLY A 142 16.98 26.64 9.11
C GLY A 142 15.92 25.84 9.86
N ASN A 143 14.71 25.75 9.31
CA ASN A 143 13.58 25.05 9.90
C ASN A 143 13.45 23.60 9.40
N SER A 144 12.72 22.80 10.18
CA SER A 144 12.37 21.42 9.85
C SER A 144 11.71 21.29 8.48
N LYS A 145 12.15 20.31 7.69
CA LYS A 145 11.48 19.95 6.42
C LYS A 145 10.24 19.14 6.70
N ALA A 146 9.19 19.39 5.94
CA ALA A 146 7.96 18.63 6.03
C ALA A 146 8.19 17.20 5.49
N VAL A 147 8.01 16.19 6.33
CA VAL A 147 8.18 14.76 6.00
C VAL A 147 6.89 14.00 6.33
N ASP A 148 6.82 12.72 6.00
CA ASP A 148 5.69 11.89 6.42
C ASP A 148 5.52 11.93 7.96
N GLY A 149 4.33 12.29 8.41
CA GLY A 149 4.03 12.50 9.83
C GLY A 149 4.28 13.92 10.34
N SER A 150 4.86 14.83 9.55
CA SER A 150 4.96 16.24 9.96
C SER A 150 3.57 16.86 10.06
N THR A 151 3.33 17.57 11.17
CA THR A 151 2.15 18.43 11.32
C THR A 151 2.46 19.76 10.66
N CYS A 152 1.71 20.10 9.61
CA CYS A 152 1.91 21.29 8.81
C CYS A 152 0.72 22.25 8.96
N THR A 153 1.01 23.54 9.02
CA THR A 153 0.01 24.61 8.91
C THR A 153 0.30 25.41 7.65
N ALA A 154 -0.68 25.55 6.77
CA ALA A 154 -0.56 26.28 5.52
C ALA A 154 -1.74 27.22 5.31
N VAL A 155 -1.57 28.21 4.44
CA VAL A 155 -2.60 29.18 4.07
C VAL A 155 -2.75 29.24 2.55
N VAL A 156 -3.99 29.38 2.09
CA VAL A 156 -4.31 29.68 0.69
C VAL A 156 -4.26 31.19 0.49
N ASP A 157 -3.20 31.70 -0.14
CA ASP A 157 -2.99 33.13 -0.34
C ASP A 157 -3.90 33.73 -1.39
N GLU A 158 -3.99 33.04 -2.52
CA GLU A 158 -4.75 33.46 -3.70
C GLU A 158 -5.48 32.23 -4.25
N LEU A 159 -6.74 32.43 -4.63
CA LEU A 159 -7.55 31.44 -5.33
C LEU A 159 -8.32 32.17 -6.42
N ASP A 160 -8.09 31.81 -7.67
CA ASP A 160 -8.70 32.51 -8.81
C ASP A 160 -10.23 32.36 -8.86
N ARG A 161 -10.76 31.20 -8.48
CA ARG A 161 -12.19 30.86 -8.51
C ARG A 161 -12.57 29.86 -7.42
N ASN A 162 -13.78 30.02 -6.87
CA ASN A 162 -14.37 29.03 -5.96
C ASN A 162 -14.80 27.77 -6.72
N GLY A 163 -14.74 26.61 -6.06
CA GLY A 163 -15.18 25.33 -6.65
C GLY A 163 -14.25 24.14 -6.37
N LEU A 164 -13.10 24.40 -5.73
CA LEU A 164 -12.23 23.41 -5.11
C LEU A 164 -12.65 23.17 -3.66
N PHE A 165 -12.43 21.94 -3.19
CA PHE A 165 -12.77 21.48 -1.84
C PHE A 165 -11.61 20.66 -1.30
N PHE A 166 -11.29 20.79 -0.01
CA PHE A 166 -10.17 20.04 0.59
C PHE A 166 -10.39 18.54 0.49
N GLU A 167 -11.57 18.09 0.91
CA GLU A 167 -11.97 16.70 0.82
C GLU A 167 -13.29 16.60 0.08
N LEU A 168 -13.26 15.89 -1.04
CA LEU A 168 -14.45 15.40 -1.70
C LEU A 168 -14.62 13.97 -1.25
N CYS A 169 -15.73 13.67 -0.57
CA CYS A 169 -16.12 12.29 -0.41
C CYS A 169 -16.31 11.67 -1.81
N SER A 170 -15.54 10.62 -2.11
CA SER A 170 -15.57 9.88 -3.38
C SER A 170 -16.94 9.31 -3.74
N VAL A 171 -17.87 9.25 -2.76
CA VAL A 171 -19.25 8.76 -2.89
C VAL A 171 -20.26 9.89 -3.05
N CYS A 172 -20.10 10.97 -2.29
CA CYS A 172 -21.11 12.03 -2.26
C CYS A 172 -21.08 12.93 -3.49
N GLY A 173 -19.91 13.05 -4.16
CA GLY A 173 -19.76 13.89 -5.34
C GLY A 173 -20.28 15.33 -5.14
N ARG A 174 -20.41 16.11 -6.22
CA ARG A 174 -21.03 17.45 -6.19
C ARG A 174 -22.56 17.38 -6.15
N HIS A 175 -23.17 16.53 -5.32
CA HIS A 175 -24.63 16.48 -5.24
C HIS A 175 -25.17 17.52 -4.24
N PRO A 176 -25.89 18.57 -4.70
CA PRO A 176 -26.57 19.49 -3.81
C PRO A 176 -27.68 18.73 -3.08
N GLY A 177 -27.55 18.58 -1.75
CA GLY A 177 -28.45 17.78 -0.91
C GLY A 177 -27.77 16.68 -0.09
N THR A 178 -26.43 16.62 -0.06
CA THR A 178 -25.68 15.69 0.78
C THR A 178 -25.66 16.12 2.25
N LEU A 179 -25.61 15.12 3.15
CA LEU A 179 -25.50 15.28 4.61
C LEU A 179 -24.21 16.00 5.07
N HIS A 180 -23.26 16.22 4.15
CA HIS A 180 -22.04 16.99 4.35
C HIS A 180 -21.97 18.09 3.29
N GLN A 181 -21.63 19.30 3.72
CA GLN A 181 -21.06 20.31 2.84
C GLN A 181 -19.55 20.02 2.80
N PRO A 182 -18.98 19.68 1.63
CA PRO A 182 -17.53 19.53 1.53
C PRO A 182 -16.87 20.87 1.91
N GLU A 183 -15.80 20.82 2.69
CA GLU A 183 -15.14 22.03 3.18
C GLU A 183 -14.50 22.75 1.99
N PRO A 184 -15.01 23.92 1.58
CA PRO A 184 -14.55 24.61 0.40
C PRO A 184 -13.16 25.17 0.62
N LEU A 185 -12.29 25.01 -0.38
CA LEU A 185 -11.02 25.70 -0.40
C LEU A 185 -11.31 27.19 -0.68
N ARG A 186 -11.02 28.05 0.28
CA ARG A 186 -11.25 29.51 0.18
C ARG A 186 -9.93 30.26 0.25
N GLN A 187 -9.86 31.39 -0.45
CA GLN A 187 -8.77 32.33 -0.25
C GLN A 187 -8.75 32.82 1.21
N GLY A 188 -7.56 32.94 1.79
CA GLY A 188 -7.33 33.30 3.19
C GLY A 188 -7.49 32.15 4.19
N CYS A 189 -7.96 30.97 3.76
CA CYS A 189 -8.13 29.84 4.66
C CYS A 189 -6.78 29.34 5.19
N ILE A 190 -6.63 29.33 6.51
CA ILE A 190 -5.53 28.68 7.22
C ILE A 190 -5.99 27.27 7.60
N PHE A 191 -5.22 26.26 7.21
CA PHE A 191 -5.52 24.86 7.49
C PHE A 191 -4.32 24.11 8.06
N ARG A 192 -4.60 23.18 8.97
CA ARG A 192 -3.64 22.27 9.58
C ARG A 192 -3.91 20.84 9.12
N PHE A 193 -2.84 20.11 8.82
CA PHE A 193 -2.91 18.71 8.41
C PHE A 193 -1.61 17.97 8.74
N ILE A 194 -1.71 16.66 8.90
CA ILE A 194 -0.58 15.75 9.03
C ILE A 194 -0.28 15.15 7.66
N ILE A 195 0.95 15.29 7.18
CA ILE A 195 1.38 14.64 5.93
C ILE A 195 1.27 13.13 6.13
N GLY A 196 0.66 12.43 5.18
CA GLY A 196 0.50 10.99 5.29
C GLY A 196 -0.85 10.52 5.82
N HIS A 197 -1.73 11.46 6.19
CA HIS A 197 -3.04 11.16 6.78
C HIS A 197 -4.18 11.23 5.78
N SER A 198 -3.97 11.76 4.57
CA SER A 198 -4.99 11.67 3.53
C SER A 198 -5.31 10.21 3.18
N PRO A 199 -6.58 9.86 2.93
CA PRO A 199 -7.00 8.49 2.66
C PRO A 199 -6.53 8.03 1.27
N ASP A 200 -6.10 8.97 0.44
CA ASP A 200 -5.64 8.76 -0.93
C ASP A 200 -4.14 9.03 -1.06
N MET A 201 -3.35 8.55 -0.09
CA MET A 201 -1.90 8.61 -0.17
C MET A 201 -1.39 8.13 -1.52
N LEU A 202 -0.48 8.94 -2.07
CA LEU A 202 0.30 8.75 -3.29
C LEU A 202 0.65 7.28 -3.52
N ASP A 203 0.01 6.67 -4.51
CA ASP A 203 0.65 5.57 -5.18
C ASP A 203 1.62 6.19 -6.19
N GLN A 204 2.92 6.07 -5.93
CA GLN A 204 3.95 6.36 -6.93
C GLN A 204 3.89 5.38 -8.10
N GLN A 205 3.00 4.38 -8.07
CA GLN A 205 2.84 3.37 -9.12
C GLN A 205 1.37 3.11 -9.45
N ALA A 206 0.65 4.17 -9.85
CA ALA A 206 -0.35 4.13 -10.93
C ALA A 206 -0.95 5.53 -11.10
N CYS A 207 -0.60 6.22 -12.18
CA CYS A 207 -1.29 7.39 -12.71
C CYS A 207 -1.20 8.67 -11.86
N SER A 208 -0.56 9.72 -12.38
CA SER A 208 -0.55 11.07 -11.80
C SER A 208 -1.90 11.78 -11.93
N ALA A 209 -2.93 11.26 -11.26
CA ALA A 209 -4.24 11.88 -11.05
C ALA A 209 -4.55 11.86 -9.54
N PHE A 210 -4.61 13.04 -8.90
CA PHE A 210 -4.95 13.12 -7.49
C PHE A 210 -6.48 13.01 -7.34
N PRO A 211 -7.03 12.03 -6.62
CA PRO A 211 -8.48 11.87 -6.54
C PRO A 211 -9.15 12.99 -5.72
N ASN A 212 -8.40 13.70 -4.87
CA ASN A 212 -8.87 14.80 -4.04
C ASN A 212 -7.81 15.92 -3.92
N THR A 213 -8.25 17.13 -3.58
CA THR A 213 -7.37 18.30 -3.43
C THR A 213 -6.39 18.12 -2.26
N ARG A 214 -6.81 17.52 -1.14
CA ARG A 214 -5.94 17.33 0.02
C ARG A 214 -4.67 16.51 -0.27
N SER A 215 -4.78 15.39 -0.98
CA SER A 215 -3.65 14.53 -1.34
C SER A 215 -2.73 15.22 -2.35
N MET A 216 -3.30 16.01 -3.27
CA MET A 216 -2.52 16.93 -4.11
C MET A 216 -1.73 17.91 -3.24
N LEU A 217 -2.36 18.56 -2.25
CA LEU A 217 -1.68 19.49 -1.34
C LEU A 217 -0.58 18.80 -0.53
N GLU A 218 -0.84 17.63 0.06
CA GLU A 218 0.17 16.84 0.77
C GLU A 218 1.36 16.50 -0.13
N SER A 219 1.12 16.17 -1.41
CA SER A 219 2.18 15.84 -2.38
C SER A 219 3.06 17.02 -2.78
N VAL A 220 2.47 18.23 -2.85
CA VAL A 220 3.20 19.46 -3.17
C VAL A 220 4.02 19.92 -1.97
N LEU A 221 3.42 19.81 -0.78
CA LEU A 221 3.98 20.40 0.43
C LEU A 221 5.00 19.49 1.11
N ILE A 222 5.08 18.21 0.76
CA ILE A 222 6.16 17.33 1.22
C ILE A 222 7.53 17.88 0.80
N GLY A 223 8.49 17.87 1.73
CA GLY A 223 9.82 18.44 1.55
C GLY A 223 9.90 19.97 1.70
N SER A 224 8.77 20.66 1.87
CA SER A 224 8.72 22.12 2.05
C SER A 224 9.20 22.54 3.44
N VAL A 225 9.67 23.78 3.54
CA VAL A 225 10.03 24.45 4.81
C VAL A 225 9.10 25.62 5.08
N GLU A 226 9.12 26.12 6.32
CA GLU A 226 8.36 27.32 6.70
C GLU A 226 8.72 28.53 5.82
N GLY A 227 7.69 29.21 5.32
CA GLY A 227 7.79 30.34 4.39
C GLY A 227 7.76 29.95 2.91
N ASP A 228 7.82 28.66 2.56
CA ASP A 228 7.69 28.24 1.16
C ASP A 228 6.35 28.65 0.57
N THR A 229 6.39 29.17 -0.65
CA THR A 229 5.18 29.54 -1.40
C THR A 229 5.16 28.83 -2.74
N PHE A 230 4.04 28.17 -3.05
CA PHE A 230 3.82 27.41 -4.26
C PHE A 230 2.64 27.99 -5.05
N ARG A 231 2.80 28.09 -6.37
CA ARG A 231 1.71 28.34 -7.30
C ARG A 231 1.29 27.03 -7.94
N LEU A 232 0.01 26.70 -7.83
CA LEU A 232 -0.58 25.45 -8.28
C LEU A 232 -1.62 25.71 -9.37
N LYS A 233 -1.49 25.00 -10.49
CA LYS A 233 -2.51 24.95 -11.54
C LYS A 233 -3.22 23.61 -11.47
N VAL A 234 -4.52 23.66 -11.24
CA VAL A 234 -5.36 22.49 -11.00
C VAL A 234 -6.46 22.44 -12.06
N THR A 235 -6.65 21.28 -12.65
CA THR A 235 -7.58 21.06 -13.75
C THR A 235 -8.58 20.00 -13.32
N LEU A 236 -9.86 20.36 -13.28
CA LEU A 236 -10.96 19.46 -12.98
C LEU A 236 -11.64 19.01 -14.27
N LEU A 237 -11.74 17.70 -14.46
CA LEU A 237 -12.43 17.07 -15.59
C LEU A 237 -13.89 16.80 -15.20
N GLU A 238 -14.86 17.51 -15.79
CA GLU A 238 -16.29 17.24 -15.58
C GLU A 238 -16.76 16.11 -16.52
N HIS A 239 -17.47 15.12 -15.97
CA HIS A 239 -18.16 14.12 -16.80
C HIS A 239 -19.43 14.74 -17.40
N SER A 240 -19.51 14.79 -18.73
CA SER A 240 -20.79 14.94 -19.43
C SER A 240 -21.68 13.75 -19.05
N ARG A 241 -22.93 14.00 -18.64
CA ARG A 241 -23.95 12.94 -18.60
C ARG A 241 -24.08 12.33 -20.01
N PRO A 242 -24.38 11.03 -20.15
CA PRO A 242 -24.81 10.49 -21.43
C PRO A 242 -26.24 10.97 -21.68
N SER A 243 -26.39 12.21 -22.11
CA SER A 243 -27.57 12.62 -22.87
C SER A 243 -27.30 12.28 -24.32
N GLU A 244 -28.27 11.62 -24.96
CA GLU A 244 -28.31 11.36 -26.40
C GLU A 244 -28.28 12.68 -27.17
N ASP A 245 -27.09 13.28 -27.33
CA ASP A 245 -26.80 14.29 -28.34
C ASP A 245 -25.27 14.37 -28.48
N SER A 246 -24.79 13.78 -29.56
CA SER A 246 -23.38 13.67 -29.92
C SER A 246 -22.81 15.01 -30.39
N SER A 247 -22.35 15.88 -29.47
CA SER A 247 -21.36 16.93 -29.76
C SER A 247 -20.89 17.78 -28.56
N SER A 248 -20.88 17.29 -27.31
CA SER A 248 -20.29 18.05 -26.19
C SER A 248 -18.96 17.46 -25.71
N SER A 249 -17.86 18.12 -26.09
CA SER A 249 -16.54 17.96 -25.48
C SER A 249 -16.67 18.16 -23.97
N GLY A 250 -16.13 17.24 -23.16
CA GLY A 250 -16.21 17.30 -21.70
C GLY A 250 -15.71 18.64 -21.17
N ALA A 251 -16.54 19.33 -20.40
CA ALA A 251 -16.18 20.61 -19.81
C ALA A 251 -15.04 20.41 -18.80
N CYS A 252 -14.03 21.28 -18.87
CA CYS A 252 -12.86 21.21 -18.01
C CYS A 252 -12.69 22.56 -17.30
N ALA A 253 -12.61 22.54 -15.97
CA ALA A 253 -12.45 23.74 -15.16
C ALA A 253 -11.01 23.84 -14.67
N ASN A 254 -10.32 24.94 -15.02
CA ASN A 254 -8.98 25.24 -14.54
C ASN A 254 -9.06 26.20 -13.34
N PHE A 255 -8.18 25.97 -12.37
CA PHE A 255 -8.00 26.77 -11.16
C PHE A 255 -6.52 27.12 -11.01
N ASP A 256 -6.24 28.32 -10.55
CA ASP A 256 -4.91 28.79 -10.18
C ASP A 256 -4.96 29.24 -8.71
N LEU A 257 -4.09 28.67 -7.89
CA LEU A 257 -4.06 28.95 -6.47
C LEU A 257 -2.64 29.01 -5.93
N THR A 258 -2.42 29.91 -4.97
CA THR A 258 -1.14 30.09 -4.31
C THR A 258 -1.25 29.62 -2.86
N ILE A 259 -0.33 28.77 -2.43
CA ILE A 259 -0.29 28.24 -1.06
C ILE A 259 1.05 28.57 -0.42
N ARG A 260 0.98 29.01 0.84
CA ARG A 260 2.16 29.28 1.65
C ARG A 260 2.21 28.35 2.86
N MET A 261 3.37 27.75 3.09
CA MET A 261 3.68 27.00 4.29
C MET A 261 3.96 27.98 5.44
N LEU A 262 3.14 27.94 6.50
CA LEU A 262 3.32 28.78 7.69
C LEU A 262 4.21 28.11 8.72
N HIS A 263 3.84 26.88 9.12
CA HIS A 263 4.54 26.15 10.18
C HIS A 263 4.75 24.68 9.83
N VAL A 264 5.89 24.12 10.22
CA VAL A 264 6.23 22.70 10.05
C VAL A 264 6.78 22.14 11.36
N HIS A 265 6.02 21.22 11.96
CA HIS A 265 6.49 20.44 13.10
C HIS A 265 6.93 19.05 12.64
N SER A 266 8.22 18.74 12.81
CA SER A 266 8.77 17.40 12.52
C SER A 266 8.19 16.34 13.46
N PRO A 267 7.97 15.10 12.97
CA PRO A 267 7.68 13.99 13.84
C PRO A 267 8.87 13.70 14.77
N PRO A 268 8.67 12.94 15.87
CA PRO A 268 9.77 12.47 16.70
C PRO A 268 10.78 11.68 15.85
N ALA A 269 12.07 11.79 16.15
CA ALA A 269 13.13 11.05 15.47
C ALA A 269 13.95 10.25 16.50
N CYS A 270 14.52 9.13 16.09
CA CYS A 270 15.59 8.49 16.86
C CYS A 270 16.79 9.45 16.89
N SER A 271 17.32 9.74 18.07
CA SER A 271 18.37 10.74 18.25
C SER A 271 19.65 10.36 17.49
N HIS A 272 20.10 11.25 16.61
CA HIS A 272 21.52 11.55 16.51
C HIS A 272 21.78 12.71 17.49
N ASN A 273 22.12 12.42 18.73
CA ASN A 273 22.71 13.46 19.57
C ASN A 273 24.17 13.65 19.13
N GLN A 274 24.42 14.80 18.50
CA GLN A 274 25.64 15.55 18.77
C GLN A 274 25.71 15.82 20.29
N SER A 275 26.92 15.76 20.85
CA SER A 275 27.30 16.01 22.25
C SER A 275 27.17 14.85 23.27
N THR A 276 27.79 13.72 22.96
CA THR A 276 28.61 13.00 23.95
C THR A 276 29.87 12.57 23.22
N GLU A 277 31.05 12.87 23.79
CA GLU A 277 32.32 12.31 23.32
C GLU A 277 32.16 10.78 23.28
N GLN A 278 32.01 10.22 22.08
CA GLN A 278 32.08 8.78 21.86
C GLN A 278 33.54 8.37 22.07
N ASN A 279 33.81 7.66 23.17
CA ASN A 279 35.00 6.83 23.28
C ASN A 279 34.96 5.83 22.11
N ALA A 280 35.93 5.97 21.22
CA ALA A 280 36.01 5.30 19.93
C ALA A 280 36.53 3.85 20.03
N ASP A 281 36.01 3.04 20.94
CA ASP A 281 36.63 1.73 21.27
C ASP A 281 35.79 0.47 21.03
N ASP A 282 34.59 0.52 20.44
CA ASP A 282 33.89 -0.72 20.07
C ASP A 282 33.16 -0.69 18.71
N PRO A 283 33.77 -1.24 17.64
CA PRO A 283 33.16 -1.35 16.31
C PRO A 283 32.02 -2.38 16.22
N LEU A 284 31.68 -3.08 17.32
CA LEU A 284 30.51 -3.98 17.42
C LEU A 284 29.34 -3.37 18.21
N SER A 285 29.46 -2.13 18.70
CA SER A 285 28.35 -1.45 19.37
C SER A 285 27.21 -1.18 18.37
N ASN A 286 26.10 -1.88 18.58
CA ASN A 286 24.94 -1.85 17.70
C ASN A 286 24.18 -0.52 17.87
N PRO A 287 24.07 0.34 16.85
CA PRO A 287 23.40 1.65 16.96
C PRO A 287 21.88 1.56 17.19
N THR A 288 21.31 0.35 17.26
CA THR A 288 19.90 0.13 17.54
C THR A 288 19.54 0.19 19.02
N SER A 289 20.44 0.59 19.93
CA SER A 289 20.13 0.78 21.36
C SER A 289 19.30 2.05 21.62
N ASP A 290 19.30 3.00 20.69
CA ASP A 290 18.75 4.35 20.91
C ASP A 290 17.37 4.52 20.24
N TRP A 291 16.47 3.57 20.46
CA TRP A 291 15.09 3.68 19.95
C TRP A 291 14.33 4.77 20.70
N ASN A 292 13.73 5.71 19.96
CA ASN A 292 12.89 6.74 20.56
C ASN A 292 11.49 6.18 20.87
N PRO A 293 11.10 6.03 22.15
CA PRO A 293 9.78 5.52 22.58
C PRO A 293 8.63 6.45 22.21
N ASP A 294 8.88 7.76 22.08
CA ASP A 294 7.88 8.72 21.63
C ASP A 294 7.54 8.52 20.16
N LEU A 295 8.48 7.96 19.37
CA LEU A 295 8.23 7.56 17.98
C LEU A 295 7.26 6.36 17.90
N ALA A 296 7.37 5.39 18.81
CA ALA A 296 6.43 4.27 18.89
C ALA A 296 5.01 4.75 19.22
N ARG A 297 4.88 5.62 20.24
CA ARG A 297 3.61 6.29 20.59
C ARG A 297 3.05 7.06 19.40
N PHE A 298 3.91 7.81 18.71
CA PHE A 298 3.53 8.60 17.55
C PHE A 298 2.93 7.74 16.42
N TRP A 299 3.58 6.63 16.06
CA TRP A 299 3.04 5.70 15.07
C TRP A 299 1.72 5.07 15.51
N TYR A 300 1.59 4.72 16.79
CA TYR A 300 0.35 4.19 17.35
C TYR A 300 -0.82 5.19 17.22
N TYR A 301 -0.63 6.45 17.61
CA TYR A 301 -1.69 7.46 17.45
C TYR A 301 -2.08 7.68 15.99
N ARG A 302 -1.10 7.76 15.08
CA ARG A 302 -1.37 7.86 13.63
C ARG A 302 -2.13 6.64 13.11
N ALA A 303 -1.82 5.45 13.59
CA ALA A 303 -2.52 4.23 13.21
C ALA A 303 -3.97 4.19 13.72
N CYS A 304 -4.21 4.61 14.98
CA CYS A 304 -5.55 4.76 15.55
C CYS A 304 -6.39 5.74 14.74
N TYR A 305 -5.79 6.87 14.38
CA TYR A 305 -6.43 7.88 13.55
C TYR A 305 -6.88 7.31 12.20
N LEU A 306 -5.96 6.68 11.47
CA LEU A 306 -6.25 6.07 10.16
C LEU A 306 -7.32 4.97 10.26
N LYS A 307 -7.31 4.17 11.33
CA LYS A 307 -8.38 3.20 11.60
C LYS A 307 -9.74 3.89 11.72
N GLN A 308 -9.85 4.92 12.57
CA GLN A 308 -11.13 5.60 12.79
C GLN A 308 -11.62 6.30 11.52
N ARG A 309 -10.69 6.90 10.75
CA ARG A 309 -11.01 7.48 9.45
C ARG A 309 -11.57 6.44 8.47
N GLY A 310 -10.97 5.26 8.38
CA GLY A 310 -11.50 4.17 7.56
C GLY A 310 -12.89 3.71 8.01
N ASN A 311 -13.12 3.61 9.32
CA ASN A 311 -14.43 3.26 9.88
C ASN A 311 -15.49 4.31 9.55
N TRP A 312 -15.15 5.59 9.71
CA TRP A 312 -16.02 6.72 9.39
C TRP A 312 -16.44 6.70 7.92
N LEU A 313 -15.49 6.45 7.00
CA LEU A 313 -15.77 6.31 5.57
C LEU A 313 -16.79 5.19 5.30
N ILE A 314 -16.63 4.03 5.92
CA ILE A 314 -17.55 2.91 5.74
C ILE A 314 -18.92 3.21 6.35
N GLN A 315 -18.98 3.66 7.60
CA GLN A 315 -20.23 3.87 8.33
C GLN A 315 -21.11 4.91 7.62
N LYS A 316 -20.54 6.06 7.27
CA LYS A 316 -21.30 7.16 6.65
C LYS A 316 -21.75 6.86 5.22
N HIS A 317 -21.03 5.99 4.49
CA HIS A 317 -21.30 5.74 3.07
C HIS A 317 -21.86 4.36 2.75
N SER A 318 -21.87 3.42 3.71
CA SER A 318 -22.52 2.11 3.54
C SER A 318 -24.04 2.18 3.75
N GLU A 319 -24.56 3.14 4.52
CA GLU A 319 -25.99 3.26 4.86
C GLU A 319 -26.87 3.82 3.72
N ARG A 320 -26.29 4.47 2.69
CA ARG A 320 -27.02 4.95 1.49
C ARG A 320 -27.30 3.87 0.43
N GLN A 321 -26.87 2.61 0.65
CA GLN A 321 -27.07 1.51 -0.29
C GLN A 321 -28.55 1.09 -0.48
N GLY A 322 -29.47 1.60 0.36
CA GLY A 322 -30.89 1.25 0.29
C GLY A 322 -31.73 2.03 -0.73
N THR A 323 -31.25 3.14 -1.31
CA THR A 323 -32.13 4.05 -2.07
C THR A 323 -31.71 4.41 -3.50
N ASP A 324 -30.44 4.25 -3.89
CA ASP A 324 -30.00 4.58 -5.27
C ASP A 324 -29.06 3.51 -5.85
N HIS A 325 -29.51 2.83 -6.90
CA HIS A 325 -28.81 1.72 -7.58
C HIS A 325 -27.62 2.15 -8.48
N THR A 326 -27.11 3.38 -8.37
CA THR A 326 -26.14 3.94 -9.32
C THR A 326 -24.81 4.42 -8.71
N THR A 327 -24.55 4.22 -7.42
CA THR A 327 -23.30 4.68 -6.78
C THR A 327 -22.23 3.58 -6.72
N ASN A 328 -21.02 3.89 -7.23
CA ASN A 328 -19.85 3.00 -7.29
C ASN A 328 -19.37 2.63 -5.86
N SER A 329 -19.88 1.52 -5.34
CA SER A 329 -19.53 0.96 -4.02
C SER A 329 -18.04 0.64 -3.85
N SER A 330 -17.30 0.45 -4.95
CA SER A 330 -15.87 0.13 -4.95
C SER A 330 -14.99 1.23 -4.37
N GLY A 331 -15.36 2.50 -4.55
CA GLY A 331 -14.55 3.65 -4.11
C GLY A 331 -14.39 3.74 -2.59
N VAL A 332 -15.46 3.47 -1.83
CA VAL A 332 -15.44 3.51 -0.34
C VAL A 332 -14.48 2.48 0.21
N TRP A 333 -14.60 1.25 -0.26
CA TRP A 333 -13.79 0.14 0.22
C TRP A 333 -12.33 0.32 -0.20
N ALA A 334 -12.04 0.93 -1.35
CA ALA A 334 -10.69 1.27 -1.78
C ALA A 334 -10.05 2.34 -0.89
N SER A 335 -10.74 3.46 -0.62
CA SER A 335 -10.23 4.52 0.27
C SER A 335 -10.08 4.02 1.72
N ALA A 336 -11.04 3.23 2.22
CA ALA A 336 -10.94 2.62 3.54
C ALA A 336 -9.77 1.62 3.62
N PHE A 337 -9.55 0.81 2.57
CA PHE A 337 -8.41 -0.10 2.46
C PHE A 337 -7.08 0.65 2.58
N LYS A 338 -6.93 1.79 1.88
CA LYS A 338 -5.72 2.63 1.96
C LYS A 338 -5.48 3.10 3.40
N CYS A 339 -6.49 3.65 4.07
CA CYS A 339 -6.41 4.05 5.48
C CYS A 339 -5.94 2.88 6.37
N TYR A 340 -6.61 1.71 6.28
CA TYR A 340 -6.27 0.57 7.11
C TYR A 340 -4.90 -0.02 6.79
N SER A 341 -4.49 -0.02 5.52
CA SER A 341 -3.19 -0.56 5.11
C SER A 341 -2.04 0.29 5.64
N ARG A 342 -2.15 1.62 5.55
CA ARG A 342 -1.17 2.54 6.13
C ARG A 342 -1.19 2.47 7.66
N GLY A 343 -2.39 2.41 8.25
CA GLY A 343 -2.54 2.21 9.70
C GLY A 343 -1.87 0.92 10.17
N LEU A 344 -1.99 -0.18 9.41
CA LEU A 344 -1.37 -1.46 9.75
C LEU A 344 0.16 -1.37 9.72
N GLN A 345 0.74 -0.71 8.71
CA GLN A 345 2.19 -0.50 8.65
C GLN A 345 2.69 0.22 9.90
N LEU A 346 2.01 1.31 10.30
CA LEU A 346 2.36 2.10 11.47
C LEU A 346 2.15 1.32 12.79
N ALA A 347 1.06 0.56 12.90
CA ALA A 347 0.80 -0.29 14.07
C ALA A 347 1.84 -1.42 14.21
N THR A 348 2.22 -2.08 13.11
CA THR A 348 3.28 -3.10 13.13
C THR A 348 4.64 -2.49 13.51
N LEU A 349 4.96 -1.28 13.03
CA LEU A 349 6.17 -0.56 13.44
C LEU A 349 6.14 -0.22 14.93
N ALA A 350 5.02 0.31 15.43
CA ALA A 350 4.83 0.60 16.84
C ALA A 350 5.01 -0.67 17.69
N ARG A 351 4.37 -1.79 17.32
CA ARG A 351 4.48 -3.05 18.07
C ARG A 351 5.92 -3.53 18.13
N LYS A 352 6.63 -3.56 17.00
CA LYS A 352 8.05 -3.94 16.97
C LYS A 352 8.91 -3.03 17.83
N ALA A 353 8.64 -1.72 17.84
CA ALA A 353 9.33 -0.79 18.69
C ALA A 353 9.06 -1.08 20.18
N TYR A 354 7.81 -1.31 20.57
CA TYR A 354 7.45 -1.70 21.95
C TYR A 354 8.10 -3.01 22.39
N GLU A 355 8.10 -4.04 21.53
CA GLU A 355 8.77 -5.32 21.80
C GLU A 355 10.28 -5.17 22.00
N THR A 356 10.90 -4.24 21.27
CA THR A 356 12.35 -3.98 21.34
C THR A 356 12.70 -3.11 22.56
N CYS A 357 11.85 -2.13 22.89
CA CYS A 357 12.05 -1.19 24.01
C CYS A 357 11.64 -1.74 25.39
N ALA A 358 10.84 -2.81 25.45
CA ALA A 358 10.45 -3.47 26.71
C ALA A 358 11.64 -4.06 27.52
N ILE A 359 12.87 -3.88 27.05
CA ILE A 359 14.12 -4.26 27.73
C ILE A 359 14.70 -3.11 28.57
N THR A 360 14.25 -1.87 28.42
CA THR A 360 14.74 -0.71 29.18
C THR A 360 13.62 -0.04 29.97
N ASP A 361 13.49 -0.48 31.21
CA ASP A 361 12.55 0.01 32.21
C ASP A 361 13.03 1.38 32.71
N THR A 362 12.72 2.46 31.99
CA THR A 362 12.64 3.85 32.51
C THR A 362 12.17 4.74 31.38
N LEU A 363 10.91 5.19 31.42
CA LEU A 363 10.51 6.26 30.52
C LEU A 363 9.51 7.22 31.13
N ASP A 364 10.06 8.36 31.53
CA ASP A 364 9.33 9.57 31.87
C ASP A 364 8.37 9.97 30.75
N ARG A 365 7.14 10.25 31.17
CA ARG A 365 6.02 10.67 30.32
C ARG A 365 6.23 12.12 29.88
N ASN A 366 7.05 12.38 28.86
CA ASN A 366 7.04 13.69 28.22
C ASN A 366 5.82 13.82 27.27
N THR A 367 4.82 14.54 27.77
CA THR A 367 3.45 14.71 27.25
C THR A 367 3.31 15.78 26.16
N SER A 368 4.38 16.51 25.80
CA SER A 368 4.27 17.73 24.98
C SER A 368 3.98 17.46 23.50
N PHE A 369 4.60 16.44 22.87
CA PHE A 369 4.36 16.14 21.46
C PHE A 369 3.03 15.39 21.24
N VAL A 370 2.65 14.52 22.18
CA VAL A 370 1.35 13.82 22.18
C VAL A 370 0.20 14.82 22.35
N ALA A 371 0.40 15.90 23.13
CA ALA A 371 -0.58 16.98 23.24
C ALA A 371 -0.82 17.67 21.90
N ALA A 372 0.20 17.85 21.05
CA ALA A 372 0.05 18.44 19.71
C ALA A 372 -0.75 17.56 18.73
N LEU A 373 -0.84 16.25 18.99
CA LEU A 373 -1.74 15.31 18.31
C LEU A 373 -3.13 15.24 18.96
N CYS A 374 -3.27 15.74 20.20
CA CYS A 374 -4.50 15.69 20.98
C CYS A 374 -5.34 16.97 20.73
N PRO A 375 -6.67 16.87 20.51
CA PRO A 375 -7.48 17.99 19.98
C PRO A 375 -7.57 19.22 20.89
N GLN A 376 -7.20 19.10 22.18
CA GLN A 376 -7.49 20.13 23.19
C GLN A 376 -6.36 21.15 23.40
N THR A 377 -5.17 20.96 22.82
CA THR A 377 -4.12 21.99 22.81
C THR A 377 -4.09 22.73 21.47
N ALA A 378 -5.27 23.12 20.97
CA ALA A 378 -5.34 24.29 20.13
C ALA A 378 -4.91 25.48 21.00
N LEU A 379 -3.89 26.21 20.53
CA LEU A 379 -3.54 27.53 21.02
C LEU A 379 -4.83 28.35 21.23
N LYS A 380 -5.25 28.54 22.48
CA LYS A 380 -5.96 29.75 22.89
C LYS A 380 -4.90 30.84 23.04
N GLU A 381 -4.37 31.30 21.91
CA GLU A 381 -3.68 32.58 21.87
C GLU A 381 -4.32 33.43 20.78
N GLY A 382 -4.87 34.58 21.18
CA GLY A 382 -5.33 35.63 20.28
C GLY A 382 -6.82 35.59 19.95
N GLY A 383 -7.53 36.65 20.30
CA GLY A 383 -8.94 36.84 19.98
C GLY A 383 -9.21 37.11 18.49
N ASP A 384 -10.46 36.83 18.12
CA ASP A 384 -11.22 37.41 17.00
C ASP A 384 -10.45 37.63 15.67
N GLY A 385 -10.33 36.55 14.87
CA GLY A 385 -9.86 36.59 13.48
C GLY A 385 -9.11 35.33 13.05
N ASP A 386 -9.72 34.53 12.16
CA ASP A 386 -9.20 33.31 11.50
C ASP A 386 -9.13 32.01 12.35
N ALA A 387 -10.23 31.27 12.37
CA ALA A 387 -10.27 29.89 12.85
C ALA A 387 -9.43 28.97 11.95
N VAL A 388 -8.36 28.37 12.48
CA VAL A 388 -7.54 27.38 11.77
C VAL A 388 -8.36 26.10 11.52
N LEU A 389 -8.53 25.73 10.26
CA LEU A 389 -9.25 24.53 9.84
C LEU A 389 -8.40 23.27 10.05
N ASN A 390 -8.84 22.34 10.91
CA ASN A 390 -8.13 21.08 11.13
C ASN A 390 -8.65 19.99 10.16
N LEU A 391 -7.89 19.70 9.11
CA LEU A 391 -8.27 18.71 8.11
C LEU A 391 -8.25 17.28 8.67
N ASP A 392 -7.49 17.02 9.74
CA ASP A 392 -7.42 15.69 10.34
C ASP A 392 -8.64 15.39 11.23
N HIS A 393 -9.47 16.35 11.62
CA HIS A 393 -10.60 16.07 12.52
C HIS A 393 -11.92 16.40 11.83
N PRO A 394 -12.37 15.58 10.85
CA PRO A 394 -13.67 15.80 10.22
C PRO A 394 -14.78 15.70 11.27
N GLU A 395 -15.85 16.49 11.09
CA GLU A 395 -16.97 16.53 12.04
C GLU A 395 -17.52 15.13 12.34
N GLY A 396 -17.57 14.79 13.64
CA GLY A 396 -18.07 13.49 14.12
C GLY A 396 -17.02 12.39 14.28
N LEU A 397 -15.72 12.66 14.08
CA LEU A 397 -14.64 11.72 14.40
C LEU A 397 -14.20 11.88 15.86
N CYS A 398 -14.64 10.99 16.75
CA CYS A 398 -14.15 10.94 18.13
C CYS A 398 -12.84 10.14 18.22
N ILE A 399 -11.81 10.76 18.76
CA ILE A 399 -10.52 10.12 19.08
C ILE A 399 -10.46 10.07 20.61
N ASP A 400 -10.75 8.90 21.19
CA ASP A 400 -10.60 8.71 22.64
C ASP A 400 -9.12 8.81 23.03
N THR A 401 -8.85 9.22 24.28
CA THR A 401 -7.50 9.21 24.83
C THR A 401 -6.98 7.78 24.84
N PHE A 402 -6.11 7.44 23.88
CA PHE A 402 -5.57 6.10 23.76
C PHE A 402 -4.45 5.90 24.78
N GLU A 403 -4.61 4.94 25.69
CA GLU A 403 -3.48 4.40 26.43
C GLU A 403 -2.56 3.66 25.45
N SER A 404 -1.29 4.02 25.45
CA SER A 404 -0.26 3.45 24.59
C SER A 404 0.53 2.41 25.38
N ASP A 405 -0.06 1.24 25.60
CA ASP A 405 0.65 0.05 26.09
C ASP A 405 0.85 -0.96 24.94
N GLY A 406 1.74 -1.94 25.13
CA GLY A 406 2.01 -2.96 24.11
C GLY A 406 0.75 -3.73 23.69
N GLN A 407 -0.14 -4.00 24.65
CA GLN A 407 -1.38 -4.74 24.43
C GLN A 407 -2.39 -3.95 23.57
N ALA A 408 -2.47 -2.63 23.73
CA ALA A 408 -3.33 -1.76 22.92
C ALA A 408 -2.84 -1.69 21.47
N VAL A 409 -1.52 -1.71 21.24
CA VAL A 409 -0.96 -1.78 19.88
C VAL A 409 -1.30 -3.11 19.21
N GLU A 410 -1.24 -4.23 19.94
CA GLU A 410 -1.65 -5.54 19.42
C GLU A 410 -3.14 -5.58 19.06
N ARG A 411 -4.01 -5.06 19.93
CA ARG A 411 -5.46 -4.94 19.65
C ARG A 411 -5.73 -4.07 18.42
N LEU A 412 -4.95 -2.99 18.24
CA LEU A 412 -5.05 -2.11 17.08
C LEU A 412 -4.62 -2.84 15.80
N GLU A 413 -3.45 -3.49 15.79
CA GLU A 413 -2.95 -4.26 14.65
C GLU A 413 -3.93 -5.38 14.26
N PHE A 414 -4.48 -6.10 15.23
CA PHE A 414 -5.52 -7.10 15.01
C PHE A 414 -6.77 -6.49 14.33
N SER A 415 -7.28 -5.39 14.88
CA SER A 415 -8.46 -4.72 14.35
C SER A 415 -8.26 -4.20 12.92
N LEU A 416 -7.06 -3.70 12.61
CA LEU A 416 -6.67 -3.25 11.27
C LEU A 416 -6.61 -4.41 10.26
N LEU A 417 -6.01 -5.54 10.63
CA LEU A 417 -6.00 -6.76 9.79
C LEU A 417 -7.41 -7.22 9.47
N LEU A 418 -8.30 -7.23 10.47
CA LEU A 418 -9.68 -7.66 10.30
C LEU A 418 -10.44 -6.72 9.36
N ASN A 419 -10.25 -5.41 9.49
CA ASN A 419 -10.85 -4.41 8.60
C ASN A 419 -10.31 -4.46 7.16
N LEU A 420 -9.02 -4.75 6.98
CA LEU A 420 -8.43 -5.01 5.66
C LEU A 420 -9.05 -6.24 5.00
N ALA A 421 -9.23 -7.33 5.75
CA ALA A 421 -9.88 -8.54 5.24
C ALA A 421 -11.31 -8.26 4.76
N LEU A 422 -12.06 -7.40 5.47
CA LEU A 422 -13.40 -6.98 5.03
C LEU A 422 -13.35 -6.18 3.72
N CYS A 423 -12.42 -5.22 3.60
CA CYS A 423 -12.26 -4.46 2.36
C CYS A 423 -11.91 -5.38 1.19
N GLN A 424 -11.04 -6.37 1.40
CA GLN A 424 -10.63 -7.34 0.39
C GLN A 424 -11.76 -8.29 -0.01
N LEU A 425 -12.58 -8.74 0.94
CA LEU A 425 -13.81 -9.50 0.64
C LEU A 425 -14.75 -8.70 -0.25
N LYS A 426 -14.92 -7.40 0.04
CA LYS A 426 -15.77 -6.49 -0.74
C LYS A 426 -15.20 -6.20 -2.13
N ALA A 427 -13.88 -6.23 -2.27
CA ALA A 427 -13.19 -6.14 -3.55
C ALA A 427 -13.08 -7.49 -4.31
N GLY A 428 -13.58 -8.60 -3.75
CA GLY A 428 -13.50 -9.93 -4.36
C GLY A 428 -12.14 -10.64 -4.21
N SER A 429 -11.19 -10.09 -3.45
CA SER A 429 -9.89 -10.71 -3.18
C SER A 429 -9.95 -11.66 -1.97
N ALA A 430 -10.58 -12.82 -2.16
CA ALA A 430 -10.80 -13.80 -1.10
C ALA A 430 -9.49 -14.37 -0.52
N TYR A 431 -8.48 -14.63 -1.35
CA TYR A 431 -7.20 -15.17 -0.86
C TYR A 431 -6.48 -14.20 0.09
N SER A 432 -6.40 -12.92 -0.28
CA SER A 432 -5.79 -11.89 0.57
C SER A 432 -6.57 -11.69 1.86
N ALA A 433 -7.90 -11.76 1.81
CA ALA A 433 -8.74 -11.68 3.00
C ALA A 433 -8.49 -12.85 3.96
N ALA A 434 -8.44 -14.09 3.45
CA ALA A 434 -8.10 -15.26 4.25
C ALA A 434 -6.71 -15.16 4.88
N HIS A 435 -5.74 -14.63 4.14
CA HIS A 435 -4.38 -14.38 4.63
C HIS A 435 -4.36 -13.40 5.80
N ASN A 436 -5.06 -12.26 5.67
CA ASN A 436 -5.16 -11.26 6.74
C ASN A 436 -5.87 -11.80 7.99
N CYS A 437 -6.97 -12.55 7.84
CA CYS A 437 -7.62 -13.22 8.97
C CYS A 437 -6.70 -14.25 9.65
N THR A 438 -5.94 -15.01 8.86
CA THR A 438 -4.98 -15.99 9.40
C THR A 438 -3.85 -15.30 10.15
N ARG A 439 -3.34 -14.17 9.64
CA ARG A 439 -2.34 -13.35 10.34
C ARG A 439 -2.91 -12.82 11.66
N ALA A 440 -4.16 -12.34 11.67
CA ALA A 440 -4.82 -11.86 12.88
C ALA A 440 -4.95 -12.96 13.95
N LEU A 441 -5.36 -14.16 13.56
CA LEU A 441 -5.45 -15.33 14.45
C LEU A 441 -4.09 -15.79 14.97
N ARG A 442 -2.98 -15.56 14.27
CA ARG A 442 -1.64 -15.91 14.75
C ARG A 442 -1.13 -14.98 15.86
N MET A 443 -1.76 -13.81 16.03
CA MET A 443 -1.35 -12.86 17.07
C MET A 443 -1.66 -13.35 18.48
N ASP A 444 -2.70 -14.16 18.65
CA ASP A 444 -3.05 -14.81 19.92
C ASP A 444 -3.25 -16.31 19.70
N PRO A 445 -2.23 -17.16 19.84
CA PRO A 445 -2.39 -18.60 19.63
C PRO A 445 -3.31 -19.27 20.66
N GLY A 446 -3.77 -18.56 21.70
CA GLY A 446 -4.69 -19.07 22.72
C GLY A 446 -6.00 -19.63 22.14
N TRP A 447 -6.48 -19.11 21.00
CA TRP A 447 -7.69 -19.63 20.35
C TRP A 447 -7.54 -21.07 19.85
N VAL A 448 -6.32 -21.56 19.61
CA VAL A 448 -6.08 -22.95 19.19
C VAL A 448 -6.50 -23.93 20.29
N LYS A 449 -6.31 -23.57 21.56
CA LYS A 449 -6.78 -24.37 22.70
C LYS A 449 -8.31 -24.44 22.75
N LEU A 450 -8.99 -23.34 22.40
CA LEU A 450 -10.45 -23.28 22.26
C LEU A 450 -10.96 -24.16 21.10
N ALA A 451 -10.17 -24.29 20.03
CA ALA A 451 -10.47 -25.20 18.92
C ALA A 451 -10.24 -26.67 19.30
N GLN A 452 -9.18 -26.97 20.06
CA GLN A 452 -8.79 -28.34 20.43
C GLN A 452 -9.57 -28.93 21.61
N SER A 453 -10.29 -28.12 22.40
CA SER A 453 -11.11 -28.60 23.52
C SER A 453 -12.27 -29.53 23.10
N GLU A 454 -12.49 -29.71 21.79
CA GLU A 454 -13.40 -30.72 21.24
C GLU A 454 -12.88 -32.16 21.34
N THR A 455 -11.57 -32.36 21.50
CA THR A 455 -10.96 -33.67 21.21
C THR A 455 -11.01 -34.67 22.37
N TYR A 456 -11.51 -34.30 23.56
CA TYR A 456 -11.62 -35.21 24.71
C TYR A 456 -13.02 -35.16 25.36
N PRO A 457 -13.87 -36.18 25.13
CA PRO A 457 -15.02 -36.41 25.98
C PRO A 457 -14.50 -37.05 27.28
N ASN A 458 -14.62 -36.33 28.38
CA ASN A 458 -14.18 -36.65 29.75
C ASN A 458 -12.72 -36.32 30.06
N GLY A 459 -12.51 -35.12 30.62
CA GLY A 459 -11.28 -34.75 31.30
C GLY A 459 -11.49 -33.43 32.03
N SER A 460 -11.36 -33.45 33.35
CA SER A 460 -11.51 -32.33 34.27
C SER A 460 -10.89 -31.02 33.77
N VAL A 461 -11.65 -29.93 33.92
CA VAL A 461 -11.23 -28.54 33.75
C VAL A 461 -9.98 -28.29 34.58
N GLY A 462 -8.82 -28.30 33.93
CA GLY A 462 -7.57 -27.81 34.48
C GLY A 462 -7.48 -26.30 34.28
N MET A 463 -7.72 -25.53 35.34
CA MET A 463 -7.23 -24.15 35.44
C MET A 463 -5.70 -24.14 35.27
N ALA A 464 -5.21 -23.25 34.40
CA ALA A 464 -4.11 -22.30 34.65
C ALA A 464 -3.36 -21.95 33.37
N LEU A 465 -3.46 -20.68 32.96
CA LEU A 465 -2.30 -19.81 32.70
C LEU A 465 -2.83 -18.38 32.57
N ASP A 466 -2.55 -17.61 33.63
CA ASP A 466 -2.94 -16.21 33.87
C ASP A 466 -2.24 -15.24 32.91
N ALA A 467 -2.62 -15.27 31.63
CA ALA A 467 -2.37 -14.15 30.72
C ALA A 467 -3.73 -13.69 30.19
N PRO A 468 -4.16 -12.43 30.45
CA PRO A 468 -5.37 -11.92 29.84
C PRO A 468 -5.19 -11.94 28.32
N SER A 469 -5.96 -12.79 27.62
CA SER A 469 -5.96 -12.81 26.17
C SER A 469 -6.26 -11.40 25.67
N ALA A 470 -5.40 -10.86 24.80
CA ALA A 470 -5.59 -9.51 24.28
C ALA A 470 -6.89 -9.40 23.46
N LEU A 471 -7.43 -10.54 23.00
CA LEU A 471 -8.60 -10.65 22.14
C LEU A 471 -9.80 -11.27 22.86
N SER A 472 -10.99 -10.76 22.53
CA SER A 472 -12.27 -11.31 22.97
C SER A 472 -12.66 -12.54 22.14
N ASN A 473 -13.43 -13.46 22.72
CA ASN A 473 -14.10 -14.54 21.97
C ASN A 473 -14.93 -13.99 20.80
N GLN A 474 -15.51 -12.80 20.96
CA GLN A 474 -16.26 -12.13 19.90
C GLN A 474 -15.37 -11.73 18.71
N ASP A 475 -14.13 -11.32 18.98
CA ASP A 475 -13.17 -10.92 17.96
C ASP A 475 -12.63 -12.14 17.19
N ILE A 476 -12.37 -13.23 17.91
CA ILE A 476 -12.00 -14.51 17.32
C ILE A 476 -13.14 -15.02 16.42
N ALA A 477 -14.38 -15.01 16.91
CA ALA A 477 -15.54 -15.44 16.12
C ALA A 477 -15.76 -14.60 14.85
N LYS A 478 -15.63 -13.26 14.96
CA LYS A 478 -15.70 -12.36 13.79
C LYS A 478 -14.61 -12.67 12.77
N THR A 479 -13.40 -13.02 13.23
CA THR A 479 -12.26 -13.34 12.37
C THR A 479 -12.43 -14.66 11.64
N LEU A 480 -12.85 -15.71 12.36
CA LEU A 480 -13.19 -17.01 11.79
C LEU A 480 -14.31 -16.88 10.76
N TYR A 481 -15.37 -16.13 11.07
CA TYR A 481 -16.46 -15.86 10.12
C TYR A 481 -15.96 -15.21 8.81
N ARG A 482 -15.13 -14.15 8.88
CA ARG A 482 -14.57 -13.51 7.68
C ARG A 482 -13.61 -14.43 6.90
N ARG A 483 -12.86 -15.28 7.59
CA ARG A 483 -12.00 -16.29 6.94
C ARG A 483 -12.85 -17.36 6.24
N ALA A 484 -13.91 -17.83 6.87
CA ALA A 484 -14.87 -18.74 6.26
C ALA A 484 -15.55 -18.15 5.02
N GLN A 485 -15.93 -16.87 5.03
CA GLN A 485 -16.42 -16.17 3.83
C GLN A 485 -15.41 -16.24 2.68
N SER A 486 -14.13 -16.10 2.99
CA SER A 486 -13.04 -16.20 2.01
C SER A 486 -12.91 -17.62 1.46
N TYR A 487 -13.02 -18.64 2.32
CA TYR A 487 -12.98 -20.04 1.90
C TYR A 487 -14.19 -20.44 1.06
N VAL A 488 -15.39 -19.98 1.42
CA VAL A 488 -16.61 -20.14 0.60
C VAL A 488 -16.42 -19.54 -0.80
N ALA A 489 -15.82 -18.35 -0.90
CA ALA A 489 -15.55 -17.70 -2.18
C ALA A 489 -14.55 -18.46 -3.07
N VAL A 490 -13.68 -19.29 -2.49
CA VAL A 490 -12.68 -20.12 -3.20
C VAL A 490 -13.09 -21.60 -3.24
N SER A 491 -14.33 -21.94 -2.86
CA SER A 491 -14.85 -23.32 -2.81
C SER A 491 -14.07 -24.28 -1.90
N LYS A 492 -13.44 -23.76 -0.85
CA LYS A 492 -12.79 -24.52 0.22
C LYS A 492 -13.81 -24.85 1.32
N TRP A 493 -14.68 -25.81 1.04
CA TRP A 493 -15.87 -26.06 1.87
C TRP A 493 -15.52 -26.63 3.25
N GLU A 494 -14.56 -27.55 3.34
CA GLU A 494 -14.15 -28.17 4.61
C GLU A 494 -13.57 -27.14 5.59
N GLU A 495 -12.62 -26.31 5.11
CA GLU A 495 -12.04 -25.26 5.95
C GLU A 495 -13.07 -24.20 6.34
N ALA A 496 -14.02 -23.88 5.46
CA ALA A 496 -15.12 -22.96 5.76
C ALA A 496 -16.05 -23.51 6.85
N VAL A 497 -16.42 -24.79 6.77
CA VAL A 497 -17.28 -25.46 7.75
C VAL A 497 -16.61 -25.48 9.12
N SER A 498 -15.33 -25.86 9.20
CA SER A 498 -14.57 -25.90 10.45
C SER A 498 -14.50 -24.52 11.12
N ASP A 499 -14.18 -23.46 10.36
CA ASP A 499 -14.14 -22.10 10.88
C ASP A 499 -15.52 -21.63 11.39
N LEU A 500 -16.61 -21.99 10.69
CA LEU A 500 -17.97 -21.58 11.06
C LEU A 500 -18.49 -22.31 12.30
N GLU A 501 -18.19 -23.60 12.45
CA GLU A 501 -18.56 -24.36 13.64
C GLU A 501 -17.93 -23.77 14.90
N LEU A 502 -16.64 -23.41 14.84
CA LEU A 502 -15.95 -22.76 15.93
C LEU A 502 -16.48 -21.34 16.18
N ALA A 503 -16.73 -20.55 15.13
CA ALA A 503 -17.32 -19.22 15.26
C ALA A 503 -18.69 -19.24 15.93
N ILE A 504 -19.57 -20.18 15.55
CA ILE A 504 -20.91 -20.36 16.12
C ILE A 504 -20.82 -20.75 17.59
N ARG A 505 -19.88 -21.62 17.96
CA ARG A 505 -19.65 -22.00 19.37
C ARG A 505 -19.34 -20.77 20.22
N LEU A 506 -18.34 -19.99 19.80
CA LEU A 506 -17.95 -18.77 20.49
C LEU A 506 -19.08 -17.72 20.54
N GLN A 507 -19.91 -17.63 19.51
CA GLN A 507 -21.06 -16.73 19.46
C GLN A 507 -22.23 -17.18 20.34
N LYS A 508 -22.35 -18.48 20.64
CA LYS A 508 -23.39 -19.02 21.54
C LYS A 508 -23.05 -18.78 23.01
N ASP A 509 -21.76 -18.81 23.32
CA ASP A 509 -21.23 -18.50 24.65
C ASP A 509 -21.27 -16.98 24.94
N ASP A 510 -21.37 -16.15 23.88
CA ASP A 510 -21.54 -14.70 23.98
C ASP A 510 -23.00 -14.30 24.28
N SER A 511 -23.18 -13.42 25.26
CA SER A 511 -24.51 -12.96 25.70
C SER A 511 -25.25 -12.15 24.63
N ALA A 512 -24.52 -11.48 23.74
CA ALA A 512 -25.07 -10.63 22.69
C ALA A 512 -25.47 -11.41 21.42
N LYS A 513 -25.06 -12.68 21.27
CA LYS A 513 -25.31 -13.55 20.09
C LYS A 513 -25.09 -12.86 18.73
N THR A 514 -24.17 -11.89 18.67
CA THR A 514 -24.04 -11.00 17.52
C THR A 514 -23.45 -11.75 16.33
N GLY A 515 -24.17 -11.73 15.19
CA GLY A 515 -23.73 -12.40 13.96
C GLY A 515 -24.00 -13.91 13.91
N LEU A 516 -24.61 -14.50 14.94
CA LEU A 516 -24.92 -15.94 15.01
C LEU A 516 -25.75 -16.42 13.80
N ALA A 517 -26.84 -15.72 13.49
CA ALA A 517 -27.71 -16.08 12.36
C ALA A 517 -26.98 -16.04 11.00
N LEU A 518 -26.04 -15.11 10.81
CA LEU A 518 -25.24 -15.01 9.60
C LEU A 518 -24.26 -16.19 9.49
N SER A 519 -23.62 -16.56 10.59
CA SER A 519 -22.74 -17.74 10.64
C SER A 519 -23.51 -19.03 10.37
N GLU A 520 -24.68 -19.22 10.97
CA GLU A 520 -25.53 -20.39 10.77
C GLU A 520 -26.04 -20.51 9.32
N ALA A 521 -26.47 -19.38 8.73
CA ALA A 521 -26.86 -19.33 7.33
C ALA A 521 -25.70 -19.71 6.41
N LEU A 522 -24.51 -19.14 6.63
CA LEU A 522 -23.33 -19.44 5.82
C LEU A 522 -22.88 -20.91 5.97
N LEU A 523 -22.99 -21.47 7.18
CA LEU A 523 -22.68 -22.88 7.45
C LEU A 523 -23.63 -23.82 6.70
N SER A 524 -24.93 -23.54 6.73
CA SER A 524 -25.91 -24.33 5.99
C SER A 524 -25.63 -24.33 4.47
N HIS A 525 -25.28 -23.16 3.92
CA HIS A 525 -24.91 -23.03 2.51
C HIS A 525 -23.62 -23.81 2.18
N ALA A 526 -22.58 -23.71 3.01
CA ALA A 526 -21.33 -24.43 2.82
C ALA A 526 -21.52 -25.96 2.83
N ARG A 527 -22.31 -26.49 3.79
CA ARG A 527 -22.64 -27.93 3.87
C ARG A 527 -23.44 -28.41 2.67
N GLN A 528 -24.41 -27.60 2.21
CA GLN A 528 -25.17 -27.92 1.00
C GLN A 528 -24.26 -28.02 -0.22
N LYS A 529 -23.33 -27.08 -0.41
CA LYS A 529 -22.37 -27.12 -1.52
C LYS A 529 -21.39 -28.29 -1.43
N MET A 530 -20.88 -28.58 -0.24
CA MET A 530 -20.00 -29.72 0.02
C MET A 530 -20.68 -31.04 -0.40
N SER A 531 -21.91 -31.30 0.07
CA SER A 531 -22.67 -32.50 -0.30
C SER A 531 -23.00 -32.59 -1.79
N GLN A 532 -23.24 -31.46 -2.47
CA GLN A 532 -23.43 -31.43 -3.93
C GLN A 532 -22.16 -31.82 -4.70
N ASP A 533 -21.00 -31.35 -4.25
CA ASP A 533 -19.73 -31.65 -4.89
C ASP A 533 -19.28 -33.09 -4.61
N ASP A 534 -19.54 -33.62 -3.41
CA ASP A 534 -19.35 -35.03 -3.07
C ASP A 534 -20.22 -35.95 -3.93
N ALA A 535 -21.49 -35.58 -4.13
CA ALA A 535 -22.41 -36.35 -4.98
C ALA A 535 -21.93 -36.40 -6.44
N LYS A 536 -21.47 -35.26 -6.99
CA LYS A 536 -20.88 -35.19 -8.35
C LYS A 536 -19.59 -36.00 -8.45
N LEU A 537 -18.74 -35.95 -7.42
CA LEU A 537 -17.51 -36.73 -7.39
C LEU A 537 -17.82 -38.23 -7.37
N ALA A 538 -18.77 -38.66 -6.52
CA ALA A 538 -19.23 -40.04 -6.46
C ALA A 538 -19.86 -40.52 -7.78
N GLU A 539 -20.62 -39.66 -8.47
CA GLU A 539 -21.14 -39.95 -9.82
C GLU A 539 -20.02 -40.10 -10.86
N ARG A 540 -19.03 -39.19 -10.89
CA ARG A 540 -17.87 -39.30 -11.78
C ARG A 540 -17.05 -40.56 -11.53
N LEU A 541 -16.89 -40.95 -10.27
CA LEU A 541 -16.20 -42.18 -9.88
C LEU A 541 -16.99 -43.43 -10.31
N ARG A 542 -18.33 -43.38 -10.25
CA ARG A 542 -19.19 -44.45 -10.77
C ARG A 542 -19.11 -44.58 -12.29
N ASN A 543 -19.10 -43.47 -13.03
CA ASN A 543 -19.02 -43.50 -14.50
C ASN A 543 -17.63 -43.90 -15.05
N ARG A 544 -16.59 -43.89 -14.20
CA ARG A 544 -15.22 -44.34 -14.54
C ARG A 544 -14.96 -45.81 -14.21
N ARG A 545 -15.82 -46.42 -13.39
CA ARG A 545 -15.82 -47.87 -13.12
C ARG A 545 -16.72 -48.56 -14.11
#